data_AF-A0A0S2JEA7-F1
#
_entry.id   AF-A0A0S2JEA7-F1
#
_cell.length_a   1.000
_cell.length_b   1.000
_cell.length_c   1.000
_cell.angle_alpha   90.00
_cell.angle_beta   90.00
_cell.angle_gamma   90.00
#
_symmetry.space_group_name_H-M   'P 1'
#
loop_
_entity.id
_entity.type
_entity.pdbx_description
1 polymer ?
#
loop_
_entity_poly.entity_id
_entity_poly.type
_entity_poly.pdbx_seq_one_letter_code
_entity_poly.pdbx_strand_id
1 'polypeptide(L)'
;MTNKLLVGFFLHLVAKANGLFVPCIVQIEAIAAVVNSTKLPVNVMCMLELADFASLKSLGVKRISMGNFLFDALQEDLATRLSNIVQTNSFQPVFQPSH
;
A
#
# COMPACT_ATOMS: atom_id res chain seq x y z
N MET A 1 9.62 32.72 -12.48
CA MET A 1 8.22 32.27 -12.66
C MET A 1 8.14 30.78 -12.34
N THR A 2 7.32 30.20 -11.46
CA THR A 2 6.58 30.69 -10.29
C THR A 2 6.19 29.41 -9.51
N ASN A 3 7.00 28.97 -8.55
CA ASN A 3 6.61 27.84 -7.66
C ASN A 3 5.34 28.15 -6.86
N LYS A 4 4.92 29.42 -6.75
CA LYS A 4 3.68 29.82 -6.08
C LYS A 4 2.41 29.35 -6.83
N LEU A 5 2.42 29.23 -8.15
CA LEU A 5 1.23 28.79 -8.91
C LEU A 5 1.00 27.29 -8.76
N LEU A 6 2.09 26.50 -8.83
CA LEU A 6 2.08 25.05 -8.61
C LEU A 6 1.71 24.69 -7.16
N VAL A 7 2.32 25.37 -6.18
CA VAL A 7 1.98 25.18 -4.75
C VAL A 7 0.54 25.62 -4.46
N GLY A 8 0.09 26.75 -5.02
CA GLY A 8 -1.28 27.23 -4.86
C GLY A 8 -2.32 26.28 -5.47
N PHE A 9 -2.05 25.75 -6.66
CA PHE A 9 -2.91 24.75 -7.31
C PHE A 9 -2.95 23.44 -6.53
N PHE A 10 -1.81 22.96 -6.04
CA PHE A 10 -1.72 21.77 -5.18
C PHE A 10 -2.51 21.96 -3.88
N LEU A 11 -2.40 23.11 -3.21
CA LEU A 11 -3.21 23.45 -2.03
C LEU A 11 -4.71 23.46 -2.34
N HIS A 12 -5.12 23.99 -3.49
CA HIS A 12 -6.52 24.07 -3.89
C HIS A 12 -7.12 22.69 -4.20
N LEU A 13 -6.32 21.80 -4.80
CA LEU A 13 -6.70 20.41 -5.02
C LEU A 13 -6.82 19.64 -3.69
N VAL A 14 -5.88 19.87 -2.75
CA VAL A 14 -5.98 19.31 -1.39
C VAL A 14 -7.22 19.82 -0.65
N ALA A 15 -7.59 21.10 -0.82
CA ALA A 15 -8.81 21.66 -0.22
C ALA A 15 -10.11 21.03 -0.75
N LYS A 16 -10.09 20.40 -1.92
CA LYS A 16 -11.23 19.66 -2.51
C LYS A 16 -11.10 18.15 -2.38
N ALA A 17 -9.96 17.64 -1.95
CA ALA A 17 -9.74 16.20 -1.81
C ALA A 17 -10.59 15.65 -0.65
N ASN A 18 -11.15 14.45 -0.82
CA ASN A 18 -11.90 13.76 0.23
C ASN A 18 -11.02 12.80 1.06
N GLY A 19 -9.72 12.77 0.78
CA GLY A 19 -8.75 11.91 1.45
C GLY A 19 -7.33 12.21 0.97
N LEU A 20 -6.35 11.83 1.78
CA LEU A 20 -4.92 11.97 1.47
C LEU A 20 -4.32 10.57 1.32
N PHE A 21 -3.75 10.26 0.16
CA PHE A 21 -3.02 9.01 -0.05
C PHE A 21 -1.52 9.25 0.03
N VAL A 22 -0.84 8.52 0.92
CA VAL A 22 0.61 8.62 1.13
C VAL A 22 1.21 7.21 0.99
N PRO A 23 1.61 6.79 -0.23
CA PRO A 23 2.26 5.50 -0.43
C PRO A 23 3.67 5.48 0.16
N CYS A 24 4.19 4.27 0.43
CA CYS A 24 5.58 4.00 0.84
C CYS A 24 6.04 4.57 2.20
N ILE A 25 5.17 5.23 2.97
CA ILE A 25 5.47 5.65 4.34
C ILE A 25 5.29 4.48 5.31
N VAL A 26 6.29 4.21 6.14
CA VAL A 26 6.27 3.07 7.08
C VAL A 26 6.60 3.45 8.52
N GLN A 27 7.33 4.55 8.72
CA GLN A 27 7.75 5.00 10.06
C GLN A 27 6.54 5.54 10.84
N ILE A 28 6.35 5.03 12.05
CA ILE A 28 5.22 5.39 12.92
C ILE A 28 5.16 6.89 13.17
N GLU A 29 6.30 7.52 13.44
CA GLU A 29 6.40 8.95 13.73
C GLU A 29 6.02 9.80 12.52
N ALA A 30 6.43 9.36 11.33
CA ALA A 30 6.10 10.03 10.08
C ALA A 30 4.61 9.89 9.74
N ILE A 31 4.03 8.70 9.93
CA ILE A 31 2.59 8.46 9.75
C ILE A 31 1.79 9.35 10.72
N ALA A 32 2.18 9.39 11.99
CA ALA A 32 1.54 10.23 13.00
C ALA A 32 1.61 11.73 12.62
N ALA A 33 2.78 12.21 12.18
CA ALA A 33 2.95 13.59 11.74
C ALA A 33 2.02 13.93 10.57
N VAL A 34 1.91 13.03 9.58
CA VAL A 34 1.00 13.22 8.44
C VAL A 34 -0.45 13.25 8.90
N VAL A 35 -0.90 12.29 9.71
CA VAL A 35 -2.28 12.24 10.20
C VAL A 35 -2.63 13.50 11.00
N ASN A 36 -1.71 13.99 11.84
CA ASN A 36 -1.93 15.20 12.64
C ASN A 36 -1.88 16.49 11.81
N SER A 37 -1.28 16.48 10.62
CA SER A 37 -1.15 17.65 9.75
C SER A 37 -2.40 17.94 8.91
N THR A 38 -3.38 17.03 8.87
CA THR A 38 -4.55 17.15 8.00
C THR A 38 -5.85 16.70 8.68
N LYS A 39 -6.98 17.25 8.24
CA LYS A 39 -8.32 16.77 8.61
C LYS A 39 -8.84 15.70 7.64
N LEU A 40 -8.15 15.48 6.52
CA LEU A 40 -8.56 14.51 5.51
C LEU A 40 -8.29 13.08 6.00
N PRO A 41 -9.18 12.11 5.71
CA PRO A 41 -8.90 10.69 5.93
C PRO A 41 -7.60 10.27 5.24
N VAL A 42 -6.63 9.80 6.03
CA VAL A 42 -5.34 9.33 5.51
C VAL A 42 -5.45 7.87 5.08
N ASN A 43 -4.97 7.60 3.88
CA ASN A 43 -4.74 6.29 3.30
C ASN A 43 -3.25 6.02 3.21
N VAL A 44 -2.79 4.90 3.75
CA VAL A 44 -1.42 4.40 3.55
C VAL A 44 -1.45 3.17 2.63
N MET A 45 -0.29 2.73 2.15
CA MET A 45 -0.18 1.53 1.33
C MET A 45 0.53 0.43 2.12
N CYS A 46 0.12 -0.84 1.97
CA CYS A 46 0.84 -1.96 2.55
C CYS A 46 2.29 -1.95 2.06
N MET A 47 3.20 -2.14 2.99
CA MET A 47 4.63 -2.26 2.78
C MET A 47 5.15 -3.29 3.78
N LEU A 48 6.30 -3.90 3.50
CA LEU A 48 6.89 -4.93 4.35
C LEU A 48 7.06 -4.47 5.81
N GLU A 49 7.47 -3.22 6.02
CA GLU A 49 7.73 -2.64 7.34
C GLU A 49 6.57 -1.78 7.86
N LEU A 50 5.41 -1.82 7.21
CA LEU A 50 4.26 -1.05 7.69
C LEU A 50 3.77 -1.62 9.02
N ALA A 51 3.48 -0.73 9.98
CA ALA A 51 2.87 -1.11 11.25
C ALA A 51 1.56 -1.89 11.05
N ASP A 52 1.20 -2.71 12.04
CA ASP A 52 -0.04 -3.50 12.00
C ASP A 52 -1.31 -2.62 11.98
N PHE A 53 -2.46 -3.23 11.67
CA PHE A 53 -3.72 -2.52 11.55
C PHE A 53 -4.19 -1.83 12.84
N ALA A 54 -3.91 -2.40 14.01
CA ALA A 54 -4.30 -1.81 15.29
C ALA A 54 -3.46 -0.56 15.57
N SER A 55 -2.15 -0.66 15.35
CA SER A 55 -1.19 0.45 15.43
C SER A 55 -1.56 1.58 14.46
N LEU A 56 -1.83 1.28 13.19
CA LEU A 56 -2.24 2.30 12.22
C LEU A 56 -3.58 2.96 12.58
N LYS A 57 -4.54 2.16 13.06
CA LYS A 57 -5.84 2.67 13.51
C LYS A 57 -5.71 3.61 14.71
N SER A 58 -4.83 3.30 15.66
CA SER A 58 -4.58 4.15 16.83
C SER A 58 -3.93 5.49 16.44
N LEU A 59 -3.09 5.49 15.41
CA LEU A 59 -2.52 6.70 14.79
C LEU A 59 -3.54 7.53 14.00
N GLY A 60 -4.75 7.02 13.77
CA GLY A 60 -5.84 7.72 13.07
C GLY A 60 -5.90 7.47 11.56
N VAL A 61 -5.12 6.53 11.02
CA VAL A 61 -5.23 6.08 9.62
C VAL A 61 -6.63 5.54 9.36
N LYS A 62 -7.21 5.92 8.21
CA LYS A 62 -8.60 5.57 7.85
C LYS A 62 -8.70 4.51 6.77
N ARG A 63 -7.67 4.35 5.94
CA ARG A 63 -7.64 3.34 4.88
C ARG A 63 -6.23 2.79 4.70
N ILE A 64 -6.16 1.53 4.30
CA ILE A 64 -4.93 0.86 3.91
C ILE A 64 -5.18 0.28 2.51
N SER A 65 -4.40 0.72 1.54
CA SER A 65 -4.40 0.18 0.17
C SER A 65 -3.32 -0.88 0.03
N MET A 66 -3.50 -1.81 -0.91
CA MET A 66 -2.53 -2.88 -1.13
C MET A 66 -1.78 -2.76 -2.46
N GLY A 67 -2.01 -1.67 -3.21
CA GLY A 67 -1.43 -1.50 -4.54
C GLY A 67 -1.65 -2.75 -5.40
N ASN A 68 -0.60 -3.16 -6.10
CA ASN A 68 -0.58 -4.42 -6.85
C ASN A 68 0.04 -5.59 -6.06
N PHE A 69 0.49 -5.38 -4.81
CA PHE A 69 1.32 -6.35 -4.09
C PHE A 69 0.67 -7.73 -3.94
N LEU A 70 -0.63 -7.79 -3.62
CA LEU A 70 -1.34 -9.07 -3.55
C LEU A 70 -1.52 -9.73 -4.92
N PHE A 71 -1.68 -8.93 -5.98
CA PHE A 71 -1.80 -9.45 -7.34
C PHE A 71 -0.45 -9.99 -7.85
N ASP A 72 0.64 -9.29 -7.54
CA ASP A 72 2.00 -9.73 -7.85
C ASP A 72 2.32 -11.04 -7.10
N ALA A 73 1.98 -11.13 -5.80
CA ALA A 73 2.14 -12.35 -5.03
C ALA A 73 1.33 -13.53 -5.61
N LEU A 74 0.10 -13.28 -6.09
CA LEU A 74 -0.70 -14.29 -6.79
C LEU A 74 -0.03 -14.75 -8.09
N GLN A 75 0.50 -13.82 -8.88
CA GLN A 75 1.18 -14.12 -10.15
C GLN A 75 2.47 -14.91 -9.91
N GLU A 76 3.23 -14.57 -8.88
CA GLU A 76 4.46 -15.28 -8.49
C GLU A 76 4.17 -16.71 -8.01
N ASP A 77 3.14 -16.93 -7.19
CA ASP A 77 2.70 -18.27 -6.77
C ASP A 77 2.26 -19.10 -7.98
N LEU A 78 1.45 -18.52 -8.88
CA LEU A 78 1.03 -19.18 -10.11
C LEU A 78 2.23 -19.56 -11.00
N ALA A 79 3.15 -18.63 -11.23
CA ALA A 79 4.35 -18.87 -12.03
C ALA A 79 5.21 -19.99 -11.43
N THR A 80 5.36 -20.00 -10.11
CA THR A 80 6.09 -21.03 -9.37
C THR A 80 5.44 -22.41 -9.54
N ARG A 81 4.11 -22.50 -9.39
CA ARG A 81 3.37 -23.75 -9.57
C ARG A 81 3.47 -24.28 -11.00
N LEU A 82 3.33 -23.41 -12.00
CA LEU A 82 3.47 -23.79 -13.41
C LEU A 82 4.88 -24.29 -13.72
N SER A 83 5.92 -23.62 -13.21
CA SER A 83 7.31 -24.07 -13.33
C SER A 83 7.51 -25.45 -12.70
N ASN A 84 6.95 -25.68 -11.51
CA ASN A 84 7.07 -26.97 -10.82
C ASN A 84 6.34 -28.10 -11.57
N ILE A 85 5.21 -27.84 -12.22
CA ILE A 85 4.53 -28.84 -13.05
C ILE A 85 5.44 -29.31 -14.18
N VAL A 86 6.09 -28.37 -14.88
CA VAL A 86 7.00 -28.68 -15.98
C VAL A 86 8.23 -29.44 -15.47
N GLN A 87 8.84 -29.00 -14.37
CA GLN A 87 10.05 -29.62 -13.82
C GLN A 87 9.81 -31.03 -13.26
N THR A 88 8.65 -31.27 -12.64
CA THR A 88 8.31 -32.55 -12.02
C THR A 88 7.54 -33.48 -12.95
N ASN A 89 7.13 -32.99 -14.13
CA ASN A 89 6.24 -33.67 -15.07
C ASN A 89 4.99 -34.26 -14.38
N SER A 90 4.40 -33.47 -13.48
CA SER A 90 3.30 -33.89 -12.61
C SER A 90 2.41 -32.72 -12.21
N PHE A 91 1.12 -32.97 -12.02
CA PHE A 91 0.18 -31.98 -11.48
C PHE A 91 0.12 -31.94 -9.95
N GLN A 92 0.91 -32.77 -9.25
CA GLN A 92 1.01 -32.71 -7.77
C GLN A 92 1.27 -31.29 -7.22
N PRO A 93 2.14 -30.44 -7.82
CA PRO A 93 2.38 -29.08 -7.33
C PRO A 93 1.15 -28.15 -7.31
N VAL A 94 0.08 -28.48 -8.04
CA VAL A 94 -1.19 -27.72 -7.99
C VAL A 94 -1.84 -27.81 -6.62
N PHE A 95 -1.69 -28.94 -5.92
CA PHE A 95 -2.38 -29.24 -4.67
C PHE A 95 -1.51 -29.03 -3.42
N GLN A 96 -0.27 -28.58 -3.60
CA GLN A 96 0.61 -28.26 -2.48
C GLN A 96 0.21 -26.92 -1.85
N PRO A 97 0.24 -26.79 -0.51
CA PRO A 97 -0.01 -25.51 0.15
C PRO A 97 0.97 -24.44 -0.33
N SER A 98 0.50 -23.21 -0.50
CA SER A 98 1.41 -22.06 -0.60
C SER A 98 2.14 -21.90 0.74
N HIS A 99 3.46 -21.65 0.69
CA HIS A 99 4.25 -21.33 1.88
C HIS A 99 3.90 -19.95 2.43
#